data_AF-A0A4P7XGM1-F1
#
_entry.id   AF-A0A4P7XGM1-F1
#
_cell.length_a   1.000
_cell.length_b   1.000
_cell.length_c   1.000
_cell.angle_alpha   90.00
_cell.angle_beta   90.00
_cell.angle_gamma   90.00
#
_symmetry.space_group_name_H-M   'P 1'
#
loop_
_entity.id
_entity.type
_entity.pdbx_description
1 polymer ?
#
loop_
_entity_poly.entity_id
_entity_poly.type
_entity_poly.pdbx_seq_one_letter_code
_entity_poly.pdbx_strand_id
1 'polypeptide(L)'
;MGKMILVCSAVVMLSSGMIMAEPVPQPEKQCSVLMAQVENRLAENPPQDPESVETAKQKLKAARQAHEGDDARKCMRNIREAFKALNKT
;
A
#
# COMPACT_ATOMS: atom_id res chain seq x y z
N MET A 1 -26.35 25.81 8.99
CA MET A 1 -26.49 24.40 8.57
C MET A 1 -25.13 23.91 8.11
N GLY A 2 -24.28 23.47 9.04
CA GLY A 2 -22.95 22.94 8.74
C GLY A 2 -22.99 21.41 8.82
N LYS A 3 -22.63 20.72 7.74
CA LYS A 3 -22.53 19.26 7.71
C LYS A 3 -21.15 18.87 8.28
N MET A 4 -21.16 18.31 9.49
CA MET A 4 -19.99 17.71 10.14
C MET A 4 -19.50 16.48 9.36
N ILE A 5 -18.20 16.43 9.13
CA ILE A 5 -17.47 15.27 8.61
C ILE A 5 -17.42 14.23 9.73
N LEU A 6 -18.14 13.11 9.55
CA LEU A 6 -18.11 11.98 10.46
C LEU A 6 -16.89 11.10 10.12
N VAL A 7 -15.80 11.32 10.84
CA VAL A 7 -14.63 10.44 10.87
C VAL A 7 -15.03 9.18 11.65
N CYS A 8 -15.37 8.10 10.97
CA CYS A 8 -15.67 6.81 11.59
C CYS A 8 -14.38 6.11 12.05
N SER A 9 -13.86 6.55 13.19
CA SER A 9 -12.93 5.78 14.02
C SER A 9 -13.73 4.75 14.82
N ALA A 10 -13.70 3.49 14.40
CA ALA A 10 -14.25 2.39 15.19
C ALA A 10 -13.27 2.00 16.31
N VAL A 11 -13.54 2.49 17.52
CA VAL A 11 -12.93 2.02 18.77
C VAL A 11 -13.65 0.72 19.17
N VAL A 12 -12.94 -0.40 19.19
CA VAL A 12 -13.40 -1.67 19.75
C VAL A 12 -12.66 -1.89 21.07
N MET A 13 -13.41 -1.90 22.18
CA MET A 13 -12.93 -2.25 23.50
C MET A 13 -12.65 -3.76 23.58
N LEU A 14 -11.42 -4.16 23.93
CA LEU A 14 -11.10 -5.53 24.34
C LEU A 14 -10.55 -5.53 25.77
N SER A 15 -11.24 -6.27 26.64
CA SER A 15 -10.90 -6.53 28.03
C SER A 15 -9.59 -7.31 28.14
N SER A 16 -8.69 -6.79 29.00
CA SER A 16 -7.59 -7.49 29.69
C SER A 16 -6.81 -8.54 28.89
N GLY A 17 -5.80 -8.09 28.15
CA GLY A 17 -4.79 -8.93 27.51
C GLY A 17 -4.28 -8.28 26.24
N MET A 18 -3.28 -7.40 26.35
CA MET A 18 -2.68 -6.68 25.22
C MET A 18 -1.91 -7.65 24.30
N ILE A 19 -2.60 -8.26 23.34
CA ILE A 19 -2.03 -8.54 22.01
C ILE A 19 -3.12 -8.17 21.01
N MET A 20 -2.97 -6.98 20.46
CA MET A 20 -3.82 -6.41 19.42
C MET A 20 -3.87 -7.40 18.26
N ALA A 21 -5.02 -8.03 18.04
CA ALA A 21 -5.27 -8.73 16.80
C ALA A 21 -5.23 -7.68 15.69
N GLU A 22 -4.06 -7.55 15.07
CA GLU A 22 -3.90 -6.82 13.82
C GLU A 22 -5.00 -7.30 12.88
N PRO A 23 -5.83 -6.41 12.33
CA PRO A 23 -6.86 -6.82 11.39
C PRO A 23 -6.15 -7.54 10.25
N VAL A 24 -6.39 -8.85 10.09
CA VAL A 24 -5.92 -9.62 8.93
C VAL A 24 -6.34 -8.80 7.71
N PRO A 25 -5.40 -8.15 7.01
CA PRO A 25 -5.80 -7.17 6.04
C PRO A 25 -6.47 -7.95 4.91
N GLN A 26 -7.71 -7.60 4.58
CA GLN A 26 -8.40 -8.21 3.45
C GLN A 26 -7.50 -8.07 2.22
N PRO A 27 -7.27 -9.12 1.40
CA PRO A 27 -6.28 -9.11 0.33
C PRO A 27 -6.45 -7.93 -0.66
N GLU A 28 -7.67 -7.45 -0.83
CA GLU A 28 -8.03 -6.24 -1.58
C GLU A 28 -7.64 -4.91 -0.89
N LYS A 29 -7.69 -4.84 0.44
CA LYS A 29 -7.14 -3.69 1.22
C LYS A 29 -5.61 -3.73 1.34
N GLN A 30 -4.99 -4.90 1.14
CA GLN A 30 -3.53 -5.01 1.16
C GLN A 30 -2.90 -4.26 -0.02
N CYS A 31 -3.53 -4.27 -1.19
CA CYS A 31 -2.89 -3.68 -2.36
C CYS A 31 -2.76 -2.16 -2.25
N SER A 32 -3.80 -1.45 -1.82
CA SER A 32 -3.75 0.02 -1.67
C SER A 32 -2.76 0.46 -0.61
N VAL A 33 -2.69 -0.25 0.52
CA VAL A 33 -1.71 0.00 1.58
C VAL A 33 -0.28 -0.20 1.07
N LEU A 34 -0.03 -1.26 0.33
CA LEU A 34 1.31 -1.56 -0.21
C LEU A 34 1.71 -0.62 -1.35
N MET A 35 0.76 -0.15 -2.17
CA MET A 35 1.02 0.92 -3.16
C MET A 35 1.50 2.20 -2.45
N ALA A 36 0.81 2.63 -1.39
CA ALA A 36 1.21 3.80 -0.62
C ALA A 36 2.61 3.66 0.00
N GLN A 37 3.00 2.46 0.43
CA GLN A 37 4.36 2.21 0.93
C GLN A 37 5.43 2.40 -0.14
N VAL A 38 5.18 1.96 -1.37
CA VAL A 38 6.09 2.19 -2.50
C VAL A 38 6.20 3.68 -2.82
N GLU A 39 5.08 4.41 -2.79
CA GLU A 39 5.05 5.87 -2.98
C GLU A 39 5.85 6.61 -1.91
N ASN A 40 5.62 6.29 -0.64
CA ASN A 40 6.36 6.88 0.48
C ASN A 40 7.85 6.60 0.35
N ARG A 41 8.24 5.37 -0.01
CA ARG A 41 9.65 5.03 -0.18
C ARG A 41 10.30 5.83 -1.32
N LEU A 42 9.60 5.99 -2.44
CA LEU A 42 10.06 6.82 -3.55
C LEU A 42 10.19 8.31 -3.17
N ALA A 43 9.40 8.79 -2.21
CA ALA A 43 9.43 10.18 -1.77
C ALA A 43 10.50 10.44 -0.69
N GLU A 44 10.58 9.58 0.33
CA GLU A 44 11.45 9.78 1.49
C GLU A 44 12.86 9.25 1.30
N ASN A 45 13.01 8.12 0.59
CA ASN A 45 14.29 7.45 0.34
C ASN A 45 14.35 6.90 -1.09
N PRO A 46 14.33 7.78 -2.12
CA PRO A 46 14.48 7.33 -3.49
C PRO A 46 15.83 6.60 -3.65
N PRO A 47 15.84 5.41 -4.28
CA PRO A 47 17.10 4.77 -4.69
C PRO A 47 17.95 5.73 -5.53
N GLN A 48 19.27 5.62 -5.39
CA GLN A 48 20.21 6.42 -6.20
C GLN A 48 20.24 6.00 -7.67
N ASP A 49 19.76 4.79 -7.97
CA ASP A 49 19.64 4.28 -9.34
C ASP A 49 18.34 4.80 -10.00
N PRO A 50 18.44 5.66 -11.03
CA PRO A 50 17.29 6.19 -11.74
C PRO A 50 16.49 5.11 -12.51
N GLU A 51 17.14 4.05 -12.99
CA GLU A 51 16.46 2.94 -13.68
C GLU A 51 15.57 2.17 -12.71
N SER A 52 16.06 1.93 -11.49
CA SER A 52 15.32 1.29 -10.42
C SER A 52 14.11 2.12 -9.98
N VAL A 53 14.27 3.45 -9.90
CA VAL A 53 13.17 4.39 -9.62
C VAL A 53 12.12 4.37 -10.74
N GLU A 54 12.54 4.43 -12.00
CA GLU A 54 11.63 4.41 -13.14
C GLU A 54 10.85 3.10 -13.19
N THR A 55 11.55 1.97 -13.02
CA THR A 55 10.95 0.64 -12.97
C THR A 55 9.90 0.56 -11.86
N ALA A 56 10.23 1.05 -10.65
CA ALA A 56 9.28 1.05 -9.53
C ALA A 56 8.03 1.88 -9.84
N LYS A 57 8.18 3.07 -10.46
CA LYS A 57 7.05 3.91 -10.88
C LYS A 57 6.17 3.23 -11.93
N GLN A 58 6.77 2.58 -12.92
CA GLN A 58 6.03 1.83 -13.94
C GLN A 58 5.23 0.67 -13.32
N LYS A 59 5.85 -0.07 -12.39
CA LYS A 59 5.18 -1.16 -11.66
C LYS A 59 4.05 -0.65 -10.76
N LEU A 60 4.25 0.48 -10.08
CA LEU A 60 3.21 1.13 -9.28
C LEU A 60 2.00 1.54 -10.13
N LYS A 61 2.23 2.12 -11.31
CA LYS A 61 1.14 2.45 -12.26
C LYS A 61 0.37 1.20 -12.69
N ALA A 62 1.08 0.11 -12.99
CA ALA A 62 0.45 -1.17 -13.34
C ALA A 62 -0.31 -1.80 -12.17
N ALA A 63 0.16 -1.62 -10.93
CA ALA A 63 -0.57 -2.05 -9.73
C ALA A 63 -1.88 -1.28 -9.59
N ARG A 64 -1.86 0.05 -9.79
CA ARG A 64 -3.06 0.90 -9.74
C ARG A 64 -4.11 0.49 -10.77
N GLN A 65 -3.70 0.26 -12.02
CA GLN A 65 -4.61 -0.24 -13.05
C GLN A 65 -5.21 -1.60 -12.71
N ALA A 66 -4.42 -2.49 -12.09
CA ALA A 66 -4.93 -3.79 -11.62
C ALA A 66 -5.89 -3.63 -10.44
N HIS A 67 -5.65 -2.69 -9.53
CA HIS A 67 -6.58 -2.37 -8.44
C HIS A 67 -7.91 -1.82 -8.97
N GLU A 68 -7.86 -0.89 -9.93
CA GLU A 68 -9.03 -0.31 -10.59
C GLU A 68 -9.84 -1.36 -11.37
N GLY A 69 -9.17 -2.41 -11.87
CA GLY A 69 -9.80 -3.56 -12.53
C GLY A 69 -10.14 -4.74 -11.61
N ASP A 70 -10.08 -4.56 -10.28
CA ASP A 70 -10.36 -5.57 -9.25
C ASP A 70 -9.51 -6.87 -9.35
N ASP A 71 -8.31 -6.77 -9.94
CA ASP A 71 -7.35 -7.86 -10.05
C ASP A 71 -6.31 -7.79 -8.93
N ALA A 72 -6.72 -8.21 -7.72
CA ALA A 72 -5.87 -8.19 -6.53
C ALA A 72 -4.55 -8.99 -6.72
N ARG A 73 -4.56 -10.09 -7.47
CA ARG A 73 -3.35 -10.89 -7.70
C ARG A 73 -2.33 -10.14 -8.55
N LYS A 74 -2.77 -9.52 -9.64
CA LYS A 74 -1.91 -8.71 -10.51
C LYS A 74 -1.43 -7.45 -9.79
N CYS A 75 -2.29 -6.86 -8.98
CA CYS A 75 -1.99 -5.73 -8.12
C CYS A 75 -0.80 -6.05 -7.19
N MET A 76 -0.92 -7.12 -6.40
CA MET A 76 0.13 -7.57 -5.48
C MET A 76 1.43 -7.96 -6.19
N ARG A 77 1.33 -8.62 -7.36
CA ARG A 77 2.51 -8.97 -8.17
C ARG A 77 3.27 -7.72 -8.61
N ASN A 78 2.56 -6.71 -9.10
CA ASN A 78 3.17 -5.47 -9.56
C ASN A 78 3.86 -4.71 -8.41
N ILE A 79 3.25 -4.64 -7.23
CA ILE A 79 3.90 -4.02 -6.07
C ILE A 79 5.17 -4.77 -5.65
N ARG A 80 5.14 -6.10 -5.66
CA ARG A 80 6.33 -6.90 -5.31
C ARG A 80 7.50 -6.61 -6.25
N GLU A 81 7.23 -6.48 -7.54
CA GLU A 81 8.23 -6.07 -8.52
C GLU A 81 8.71 -4.64 -8.31
N ALA A 82 7.81 -3.72 -7.89
CA ALA A 82 8.21 -2.36 -7.52
C ALA A 82 9.19 -2.36 -6.34
N PHE A 83 8.88 -3.08 -5.26
CA PHE A 83 9.79 -3.21 -4.13
C PHE A 83 11.11 -3.87 -4.51
N LYS A 84 11.09 -4.87 -5.39
CA LYS A 84 12.30 -5.53 -5.88
C LYS A 84 13.19 -4.57 -6.65
N ALA A 85 12.62 -3.70 -7.48
CA ALA A 85 13.35 -2.65 -8.17
C ALA A 85 14.00 -1.68 -7.17
N LEU A 86 13.25 -1.23 -6.16
CA LEU A 86 13.77 -0.32 -5.13
C LEU A 86 14.83 -0.97 -4.20
N ASN A 87 14.90 -2.30 -4.14
CA ASN A 87 15.84 -3.08 -3.33
C ASN A 87 17.04 -3.62 -4.11
N LYS A 88 17.16 -3.34 -5.42
CA LYS A 88 18.41 -3.55 -6.14
C LYS A 88 19.40 -2.48 -5.69
N THR A 89 20.01 -2.71 -4.53
CA THR A 89 21.24 -2.04 -4.07
C THR A 89 22.43 -2.86 -4.50
#